data_AF-A0A1G6R4Q1-F1
#
_entry.id   AF-A0A1G6R4Q1-F1
#
_cell.length_a   1.000
_cell.length_b   1.000
_cell.length_c   1.000
_cell.angle_alpha   90.00
_cell.angle_beta   90.00
_cell.angle_gamma   90.00
#
_symmetry.space_group_name_H-M   'P 1'
#
loop_
_entity.id
_entity.type
_entity.pdbx_description
1 polymer ?
#
loop_
_entity_poly.entity_id
_entity_poly.type
_entity_poly.pdbx_seq_one_letter_code
_entity_poly.pdbx_strand_id
1 'polypeptide(L)'
;MSVLLSLVAAAAYGLADFNGGLVSQRASAWSVALTAQLGGGALVLLAVPFVGGSPTHDDLVWAVAAGVGNGLGTAFLYRGLSSGRMGVVAPVSGVGAVLVPVVVGLVSGERPGPVTGLGIVLALPAIWLVARDSGEPTGPSSPRSSGAVDGLLAGLGFGTLFAALAQVSEGAGLLPLALNQLLAGVVIVGVALLLRAPWVPSTRWAWAGVVSGVLGAIATGLFQVATRGGHLTVAAVITSLYPAVTVLLAATLLRERVHPLQAAGLALCATAVVLVATG
;
A
#
# COMPACT_ATOMS: atom_id res chain seq x y z
N MET A 1 11.63 8.66 15.41
CA MET A 1 11.24 7.23 15.34
C MET A 1 10.16 6.99 14.30
N SER A 2 9.03 7.73 14.31
CA SER A 2 7.94 7.58 13.34
C SER A 2 8.41 7.62 11.86
N VAL A 3 9.18 8.65 11.47
CA VAL A 3 9.78 8.76 10.11
C VAL A 3 10.55 7.51 9.69
N LEU A 4 11.41 6.97 10.57
CA LEU A 4 12.20 5.78 10.27
C LEU A 4 11.30 4.56 10.07
N LEU A 5 10.35 4.34 10.97
CA LEU A 5 9.39 3.23 10.87
C LEU A 5 8.54 3.34 9.60
N SER A 6 8.10 4.54 9.23
CA SER A 6 7.37 4.78 7.98
C SER A 6 8.24 4.56 6.74
N LEU A 7 9.53 4.89 6.76
CA LEU A 7 10.45 4.57 5.66
C LEU A 7 10.66 3.06 5.52
N VAL A 8 10.81 2.33 6.63
CA VAL A 8 10.91 0.87 6.60
C VAL A 8 9.57 0.25 6.15
N ALA A 9 8.44 0.81 6.57
CA ALA A 9 7.12 0.40 6.09
C ALA A 9 6.96 0.64 4.59
N ALA A 10 7.37 1.81 4.08
CA ALA A 10 7.38 2.11 2.64
C ALA A 10 8.24 1.12 1.86
N ALA A 11 9.41 0.76 2.39
CA ALA A 11 10.30 -0.24 1.79
C ALA A 11 9.68 -1.63 1.76
N ALA A 12 9.06 -2.05 2.86
CA ALA A 12 8.39 -3.35 2.96
C ALA A 12 7.16 -3.44 2.04
N TYR A 13 6.32 -2.40 1.98
CA TYR A 13 5.23 -2.32 1.00
C TYR A 13 5.74 -2.33 -0.43
N GLY A 14 6.77 -1.53 -0.76
CA GLY A 14 7.30 -1.49 -2.12
C GLY A 14 7.88 -2.83 -2.57
N LEU A 15 8.55 -3.54 -1.67
CA LEU A 15 9.02 -4.90 -1.94
C LEU A 15 7.87 -5.90 -2.09
N ALA A 16 6.84 -5.78 -1.24
CA ALA A 16 5.62 -6.59 -1.34
C ALA A 16 4.91 -6.40 -2.68
N ASP A 17 4.80 -5.16 -3.13
CA ASP A 17 4.14 -4.76 -4.38
C ASP A 17 4.95 -5.18 -5.60
N PHE A 18 6.27 -5.03 -5.56
CA PHE A 18 7.17 -5.50 -6.60
C PHE A 18 7.04 -7.02 -6.81
N ASN A 19 7.14 -7.79 -5.72
CA ASN A 19 6.95 -9.24 -5.78
C ASN A 19 5.52 -9.61 -6.21
N GLY A 20 4.52 -8.94 -5.64
CA GLY A 20 3.10 -9.19 -5.92
C GLY A 20 2.74 -8.93 -7.37
N GLY A 21 3.28 -7.85 -7.96
CA GLY A 21 3.14 -7.51 -9.37
C GLY A 21 3.76 -8.54 -10.29
N LEU A 22 5.01 -8.95 -10.03
CA LEU A 22 5.70 -9.98 -10.82
C LEU A 22 4.96 -11.33 -10.80
N VAL A 23 4.47 -11.73 -9.63
CA VAL A 23 3.74 -12.99 -9.48
C VAL A 23 2.35 -12.91 -10.10
N SER A 24 1.68 -11.76 -10.02
CA SER A 24 0.36 -11.54 -10.62
C SER A 24 0.37 -11.51 -12.15
N GLN A 25 1.54 -11.38 -12.79
CA GLN A 25 1.69 -11.60 -14.23
C GLN A 25 1.73 -13.10 -14.60
N ARG A 26 1.99 -13.99 -13.64
CA ARG A 26 2.17 -15.44 -13.85
C ARG A 26 1.03 -16.30 -13.29
N ALA A 27 0.18 -15.72 -12.45
CA ALA A 27 -0.98 -16.35 -11.85
C ALA A 27 -2.13 -15.34 -11.75
N SER A 28 -3.33 -15.79 -11.39
CA SER A 28 -4.43 -14.85 -11.16
C SER A 28 -4.07 -13.86 -10.04
N ALA A 29 -4.18 -12.56 -10.34
CA ALA A 29 -4.00 -11.48 -9.36
C ALA A 29 -4.85 -11.67 -8.10
N TRP A 30 -6.07 -12.20 -8.23
CA TRP A 30 -6.98 -12.45 -7.11
C TRP A 30 -6.49 -13.59 -6.22
N SER A 31 -5.93 -14.64 -6.80
CA SER A 31 -5.31 -15.74 -6.05
C SER A 31 -4.04 -15.30 -5.33
N VAL A 32 -3.23 -14.47 -5.98
CA VAL A 32 -2.02 -13.88 -5.38
C VAL A 32 -2.39 -12.95 -4.23
N ALA A 33 -3.42 -12.11 -4.41
CA ALA A 33 -3.92 -11.23 -3.36
C ALA A 33 -4.48 -12.03 -2.17
N LEU A 34 -5.26 -13.08 -2.42
CA LEU A 34 -5.79 -13.94 -1.35
C LEU A 34 -4.68 -14.63 -0.56
N THR A 35 -3.72 -15.26 -1.25
CA THR A 35 -2.59 -15.93 -0.59
C THR A 35 -1.68 -14.95 0.15
N ALA A 36 -1.57 -13.70 -0.32
CA ALA A 36 -0.91 -12.63 0.43
C ALA A 36 -1.65 -12.33 1.75
N GLN A 37 -2.97 -12.18 1.73
CA GLN A 37 -3.72 -11.97 2.97
C GLN A 37 -3.64 -13.16 3.93
N LEU A 38 -3.65 -14.38 3.42
CA LEU A 38 -3.43 -15.59 4.22
C LEU A 38 -2.03 -15.62 4.85
N GLY A 39 -0.99 -15.31 4.07
CA GLY A 39 0.39 -15.28 4.55
C GLY A 39 0.62 -14.23 5.63
N GLY A 40 0.17 -13.00 5.38
CA GLY A 40 0.26 -11.92 6.36
C GLY A 40 -0.63 -12.15 7.59
N GLY A 41 -1.83 -12.69 7.40
CA GLY A 41 -2.73 -13.06 8.49
C GLY A 41 -2.13 -14.15 9.38
N ALA A 42 -1.54 -15.18 8.78
CA ALA A 42 -0.85 -16.24 9.52
C ALA A 42 0.34 -15.69 10.32
N LEU A 43 1.17 -14.83 9.73
CA LEU A 43 2.27 -14.16 10.44
C LEU A 43 1.76 -13.40 11.67
N VAL A 44 0.74 -12.55 11.50
CA VAL A 44 0.22 -11.72 12.59
C VAL A 44 -0.41 -12.58 13.67
N LEU A 45 -1.21 -13.60 13.29
CA LEU A 45 -1.82 -14.54 14.25
C LEU A 45 -0.77 -15.30 15.07
N LEU A 46 0.33 -15.73 14.44
CA LEU A 46 1.45 -16.35 15.14
C LEU A 46 2.14 -15.39 16.11
N ALA A 47 2.12 -14.08 15.83
CA ALA A 47 2.71 -13.06 16.67
C ALA A 47 1.81 -12.61 17.85
N VAL A 48 0.49 -12.78 17.76
CA VAL A 48 -0.49 -12.42 18.81
C VAL A 48 -0.09 -12.87 20.23
N PRO A 49 0.27 -14.15 20.49
CA PRO A 49 0.57 -14.60 21.85
C PRO A 49 1.80 -13.92 22.47
N PHE A 50 2.66 -13.28 21.68
CA PHE A 50 3.89 -12.65 22.16
C PHE A 50 3.76 -11.16 22.49
N VAL A 51 2.71 -10.49 22.00
CA VAL A 51 2.54 -9.02 22.15
C VAL A 51 1.52 -8.66 23.22
N GLY A 52 0.59 -9.56 23.55
CA GLY A 52 -0.52 -9.26 24.45
C GLY A 52 -1.41 -8.13 23.90
N GLY A 53 -2.41 -7.72 24.70
CA GLY A 53 -3.33 -6.64 24.36
C GLY A 53 -4.79 -7.01 24.63
N SER A 54 -5.61 -5.99 24.84
CA SER A 54 -7.03 -6.14 25.15
C SER A 54 -7.82 -5.22 24.21
N PRO A 55 -8.11 -5.68 22.98
CA PRO A 55 -8.82 -4.86 22.01
C PRO A 55 -10.23 -4.55 22.50
N THR A 56 -10.62 -3.30 22.36
CA THR A 56 -11.99 -2.83 22.61
C THR A 56 -12.88 -3.15 21.41
N HIS A 57 -14.19 -2.99 21.59
CA HIS A 57 -15.14 -3.10 20.47
C HIS A 57 -14.82 -2.11 19.34
N ASP A 58 -14.44 -0.88 19.69
CA ASP A 58 -14.16 0.17 18.71
C ASP A 58 -12.89 -0.14 17.91
N ASP A 59 -11.87 -0.71 18.54
CA ASP A 59 -10.66 -1.21 17.85
C ASP A 59 -11.01 -2.25 16.78
N LEU A 60 -11.98 -3.12 17.07
CA LEU A 60 -12.42 -4.15 16.12
C LEU A 60 -13.23 -3.54 14.97
N VAL A 61 -14.07 -2.53 15.23
CA VAL A 61 -14.80 -1.80 14.17
C VAL A 61 -13.82 -1.10 13.22
N TRP A 62 -12.79 -0.46 13.76
CA TRP A 62 -11.74 0.17 12.95
C TRP A 62 -10.90 -0.87 12.20
N ALA A 63 -10.61 -2.02 12.79
CA ALA A 63 -9.96 -3.14 12.09
C ALA A 63 -10.81 -3.71 10.96
N VAL A 64 -12.14 -3.71 11.09
CA VAL A 64 -13.04 -4.10 10.00
C VAL A 64 -12.97 -3.08 8.87
N ALA A 65 -13.05 -1.77 9.16
CA ALA A 65 -12.89 -0.73 8.15
C ALA A 65 -11.51 -0.82 7.46
N ALA A 66 -10.46 -1.06 8.24
CA ALA A 66 -9.11 -1.27 7.75
C ALA A 66 -9.03 -2.49 6.82
N GLY A 67 -9.65 -3.62 7.22
CA GLY A 67 -9.65 -4.85 6.45
C GLY A 67 -10.38 -4.73 5.12
N VAL A 68 -11.48 -3.96 5.07
CA VAL A 68 -12.14 -3.61 3.80
C VAL A 68 -11.20 -2.81 2.90
N GLY A 69 -10.55 -1.79 3.45
CA GLY A 69 -9.56 -0.99 2.73
C GLY A 69 -8.39 -1.82 2.20
N ASN A 70 -7.80 -2.67 3.03
CA ASN A 70 -6.70 -3.56 2.69
C ASN A 70 -7.09 -4.57 1.59
N GLY A 71 -8.27 -5.18 1.70
CA GLY A 71 -8.79 -6.12 0.71
C GLY A 71 -9.00 -5.48 -0.66
N LEU A 72 -9.70 -4.34 -0.71
CA LEU A 72 -9.91 -3.58 -1.96
C LEU A 72 -8.57 -3.06 -2.52
N GLY A 73 -7.73 -2.50 -1.64
CA GLY A 73 -6.39 -2.00 -1.94
C GLY A 73 -5.55 -3.02 -2.68
N THR A 74 -5.35 -4.17 -2.04
CA THR A 74 -4.52 -5.26 -2.56
C THR A 74 -5.12 -5.88 -3.82
N ALA A 75 -6.44 -6.11 -3.86
CA ALA A 75 -7.12 -6.69 -5.00
C ALA A 75 -6.91 -5.87 -6.28
N PHE A 76 -7.24 -4.58 -6.23
CA PHE A 76 -7.15 -3.71 -7.40
C PHE A 76 -5.71 -3.37 -7.74
N LEU A 77 -4.82 -3.27 -6.76
CA LEU A 77 -3.39 -3.12 -7.01
C LEU A 77 -2.87 -4.30 -7.84
N TYR A 78 -3.05 -5.53 -7.36
CA TYR A 78 -2.50 -6.71 -8.05
C TYR A 78 -3.19 -6.96 -9.40
N ARG A 79 -4.48 -6.65 -9.52
CA ARG A 79 -5.20 -6.67 -10.80
C ARG A 79 -4.62 -5.66 -11.80
N GLY A 80 -4.29 -4.46 -11.34
CA GLY A 80 -3.66 -3.47 -12.20
C GLY A 80 -2.24 -3.89 -12.60
N LEU A 81 -1.44 -4.38 -11.64
CA LEU A 81 -0.05 -4.77 -11.88
C LEU A 81 0.08 -6.02 -12.77
N SER A 82 -0.90 -6.92 -12.77
CA SER A 82 -0.91 -8.12 -13.65
C SER A 82 -0.92 -7.77 -15.13
N SER A 83 -1.40 -6.57 -15.49
CA SER A 83 -1.38 -6.07 -16.87
C SER A 83 -0.01 -5.56 -17.34
N GLY A 84 1.04 -5.65 -16.50
CA GLY A 84 2.39 -5.16 -16.81
C GLY A 84 2.56 -3.65 -16.62
N ARG A 85 1.51 -2.94 -16.18
CA ARG A 85 1.47 -1.47 -16.09
C ARG A 85 1.91 -0.96 -14.72
N MET A 86 3.03 -1.47 -14.21
CA MET A 86 3.56 -1.10 -12.90
C MET A 86 3.80 0.40 -12.78
N GLY A 87 4.24 1.04 -13.87
CA GLY A 87 4.48 2.48 -13.95
C GLY A 87 3.27 3.33 -13.58
N VAL A 88 2.04 2.94 -13.96
CA VAL A 88 0.84 3.77 -13.70
C VAL A 88 0.11 3.34 -12.42
N VAL A 89 -0.07 2.03 -12.21
CA VAL A 89 -0.96 1.53 -11.16
C VAL A 89 -0.40 1.79 -9.77
N ALA A 90 0.87 1.42 -9.52
CA ALA A 90 1.47 1.56 -8.20
C ALA A 90 1.50 3.03 -7.74
N PRO A 91 1.86 4.02 -8.57
CA PRO A 91 1.91 5.39 -8.08
C PRO A 91 0.55 6.07 -7.98
N VAL A 92 -0.41 5.77 -8.86
CA VAL A 92 -1.79 6.25 -8.66
C VAL A 92 -2.35 5.71 -7.34
N SER A 93 -2.01 4.47 -6.97
CA SER A 93 -2.36 3.94 -5.66
C SER A 93 -1.67 4.67 -4.52
N GLY A 94 -0.38 5.01 -4.64
CA GLY A 94 0.34 5.80 -3.63
C GLY A 94 -0.30 7.18 -3.41
N VAL A 95 -0.67 7.87 -4.49
CA VAL A 95 -1.39 9.17 -4.39
C VAL A 95 -2.71 8.99 -3.66
N GLY A 96 -3.53 8.01 -4.05
CA GLY A 96 -4.81 7.74 -3.38
C GLY A 96 -4.65 7.36 -1.91
N ALA A 97 -3.59 6.61 -1.58
CA ALA A 97 -3.30 6.16 -0.23
C ALA A 97 -2.90 7.30 0.72
N VAL A 98 -2.36 8.41 0.19
CA VAL A 98 -2.09 9.64 0.96
C VAL A 98 -3.35 10.47 1.20
N LEU A 99 -4.23 10.56 0.20
CA LEU A 99 -5.34 11.51 0.22
C LEU A 99 -6.28 11.28 1.42
N VAL A 100 -6.69 10.03 1.66
CA VAL A 100 -7.65 9.72 2.72
C VAL A 100 -7.06 10.02 4.12
N PRO A 101 -5.86 9.54 4.49
CA PRO A 101 -5.25 9.85 5.79
C PRO A 101 -4.98 11.34 6.01
N VAL A 102 -4.56 12.09 4.97
CA VAL A 102 -4.36 13.55 5.08
C VAL A 102 -5.68 14.24 5.42
N VAL A 103 -6.75 13.92 4.69
CA VAL A 103 -8.08 14.52 4.94
C VAL A 103 -8.56 14.16 6.34
N VAL A 104 -8.43 12.89 6.74
CA VAL A 104 -8.82 12.43 8.07
C VAL A 104 -8.00 13.13 9.15
N GLY A 105 -6.68 13.18 9.03
CA GLY A 105 -5.80 13.86 9.98
C GLY A 105 -6.16 15.34 10.15
N LEU A 106 -6.37 16.08 9.06
CA LEU A 106 -6.77 17.48 9.10
C LEU A 106 -8.14 17.68 9.77
N VAL A 107 -9.13 16.84 9.46
CA VAL A 107 -10.47 16.90 10.07
C VAL A 107 -10.43 16.52 11.55
N SER A 108 -9.58 15.57 11.94
CA SER A 108 -9.30 15.19 13.32
C SER A 108 -8.52 16.27 14.10
N GLY A 109 -8.12 17.36 13.45
CA GLY A 109 -7.47 18.51 14.08
C GLY A 109 -5.95 18.51 14.00
N GLU A 110 -5.32 17.61 13.22
CA GLU A 110 -3.88 17.68 12.95
C GLU A 110 -3.57 19.00 12.23
N ARG A 111 -2.57 19.72 12.74
CA ARG A 111 -2.07 20.97 12.15
C ARG A 111 -0.60 20.78 11.78
N PRO A 112 -0.31 20.16 10.63
CA PRO A 112 1.06 20.03 10.18
C PRO A 112 1.70 21.42 10.07
N GLY A 113 2.95 21.55 10.51
CA GLY A 113 3.71 22.77 10.35
C GLY A 113 3.85 23.15 8.87
N PRO A 114 4.17 24.42 8.55
CA PRO A 114 4.26 24.85 7.15
C PRO A 114 5.28 24.04 6.33
N VAL A 115 6.37 23.60 6.97
CA VAL A 115 7.41 22.76 6.34
C VAL A 115 6.87 21.36 6.04
N THR A 116 6.21 20.73 7.02
CA THR A 116 5.55 19.43 6.86
C THR A 116 4.46 19.50 5.78
N GLY A 117 3.64 20.56 5.80
CA GLY A 117 2.60 20.84 4.81
C GLY A 117 3.14 20.93 3.39
N LEU A 118 4.27 21.63 3.20
CA LEU A 118 4.95 21.70 1.91
C LEU A 118 5.43 20.30 1.46
N GLY A 119 6.00 19.51 2.35
CA GLY A 119 6.41 18.14 2.05
C GLY A 119 5.23 17.26 1.61
N ILE A 120 4.08 17.37 2.26
CA ILE A 120 2.84 16.66 1.89
C ILE A 120 2.38 17.07 0.48
N VAL A 121 2.34 18.37 0.20
CA VAL A 121 1.95 18.90 -1.12
C VAL A 121 2.90 18.44 -2.21
N LEU A 122 4.21 18.35 -1.92
CA LEU A 122 5.23 17.89 -2.86
C LEU A 122 5.21 16.37 -3.07
N ALA A 123 4.76 15.58 -2.09
CA ALA A 123 4.66 14.12 -2.22
C ALA A 123 3.70 13.70 -3.34
N LEU A 124 2.58 14.39 -3.52
CA LEU A 124 1.57 14.06 -4.54
C LEU A 124 2.13 14.13 -5.99
N PRO A 125 2.73 15.26 -6.45
CA PRO A 125 3.36 15.32 -7.76
C PRO A 125 4.61 14.44 -7.85
N ALA A 126 5.34 14.21 -6.74
CA ALA A 126 6.49 13.32 -6.72
C ALA A 126 6.09 11.88 -7.06
N ILE A 127 5.09 11.33 -6.35
CA ILE A 127 4.55 10.00 -6.61
C ILE A 127 4.08 9.91 -8.07
N TRP A 128 3.37 10.92 -8.57
CA TRP A 128 2.91 10.93 -9.95
C TRP A 128 4.05 11.02 -11.00
N LEU A 129 5.14 11.75 -10.74
CA LEU A 129 6.30 11.84 -11.64
C LEU A 129 7.08 10.53 -11.71
N VAL A 130 7.23 9.83 -10.58
CA VAL A 130 7.79 8.46 -10.51
C VAL A 130 7.03 7.50 -11.43
N ALA A 131 5.76 7.80 -11.72
CA ALA A 131 4.81 6.95 -12.43
C ALA A 131 4.75 7.11 -13.94
N ARG A 132 5.35 8.17 -14.48
CA ARG A 132 5.15 8.44 -15.90
C ARG A 132 5.85 7.36 -16.72
N ASP A 133 5.03 6.53 -17.35
CA ASP A 133 5.47 5.58 -18.36
C ASP A 133 6.18 6.36 -19.48
N SER A 134 7.33 5.82 -19.87
CA SER A 134 8.22 6.37 -20.90
C SER A 134 8.34 5.42 -22.08
N GLY A 135 7.48 4.40 -22.17
CA GLY A 135 7.35 3.59 -23.37
C GLY A 135 6.82 4.40 -24.54
N GLU A 136 7.57 4.43 -25.65
CA GLU A 136 7.01 4.78 -26.96
C GLU A 136 5.76 3.94 -27.23
N PRO A 137 4.73 4.52 -27.87
CA PRO A 137 3.53 3.77 -28.21
C PRO A 137 3.85 2.70 -29.25
N THR A 138 4.12 1.47 -28.79
CA THR A 138 4.17 0.29 -29.66
C THR A 138 2.75 -0.10 -30.04
N GLY A 139 2.18 0.62 -31.00
CA GLY A 139 1.02 0.18 -31.78
C GLY A 139 -0.26 1.00 -31.64
N PRO A 140 -1.08 1.06 -32.71
CA PRO A 140 -2.33 1.80 -32.75
C PRO A 140 -3.47 0.98 -32.11
N SER A 141 -3.48 0.85 -30.78
CA SER A 141 -4.66 0.49 -29.96
C SER A 141 -4.23 0.04 -28.55
N SER A 142 -3.98 1.00 -27.67
CA SER A 142 -4.10 0.72 -26.24
C SER A 142 -4.77 1.90 -25.55
N PRO A 143 -5.99 1.76 -25.02
CA PRO A 143 -6.62 2.85 -24.30
C PRO A 143 -5.77 3.14 -23.06
N ARG A 144 -5.15 4.32 -23.06
CA ARG A 144 -4.27 4.89 -22.02
C ARG A 144 -4.89 4.95 -20.60
N SER A 145 -6.14 4.52 -20.44
CA SER A 145 -6.94 4.64 -19.22
C SER A 145 -7.05 3.38 -18.36
N SER A 146 -6.70 2.17 -18.86
CA SER A 146 -7.22 0.94 -18.21
C SER A 146 -6.52 0.51 -16.90
N GLY A 147 -5.43 1.15 -16.48
CA GLY A 147 -4.77 0.87 -15.17
C GLY A 147 -4.97 1.97 -14.12
N ALA A 148 -5.42 3.16 -14.53
CA ALA A 148 -5.59 4.29 -13.62
C ALA A 148 -6.75 4.08 -12.64
N VAL A 149 -7.83 3.44 -13.10
CA VAL A 149 -8.98 3.10 -12.24
C VAL A 149 -8.55 2.10 -11.16
N ASP A 150 -7.80 1.06 -11.53
CA ASP A 150 -7.26 0.09 -10.57
C ASP A 150 -6.34 0.74 -9.56
N GLY A 151 -5.43 1.61 -10.01
CA GLY A 151 -4.59 2.40 -9.11
C GLY A 151 -5.39 3.29 -8.17
N LEU A 152 -6.44 3.96 -8.66
CA LEU A 152 -7.27 4.85 -7.83
C LEU A 152 -8.06 4.05 -6.79
N LEU A 153 -8.70 2.95 -7.20
CA LEU A 153 -9.42 2.06 -6.30
C LEU A 153 -8.47 1.45 -5.25
N ALA A 154 -7.27 1.06 -5.67
CA ALA A 154 -6.24 0.55 -4.77
C ALA A 154 -5.82 1.62 -3.75
N GLY A 155 -5.57 2.84 -4.21
CA GLY A 155 -5.16 3.95 -3.35
C GLY A 155 -6.24 4.35 -2.36
N LEU A 156 -7.50 4.43 -2.78
CA LEU A 156 -8.61 4.67 -1.85
C LEU A 156 -8.75 3.54 -0.81
N GLY A 157 -8.53 2.28 -1.23
CA GLY A 157 -8.48 1.13 -0.33
C GLY A 157 -7.36 1.27 0.71
N PHE A 158 -6.11 1.48 0.29
CA PHE A 158 -4.98 1.64 1.21
C PHE A 158 -5.09 2.90 2.06
N GLY A 159 -5.62 3.99 1.53
CA GLY A 159 -5.89 5.20 2.30
C GLY A 159 -6.93 4.95 3.40
N THR A 160 -7.96 4.16 3.11
CA THR A 160 -8.94 3.71 4.11
C THR A 160 -8.29 2.80 5.15
N LEU A 161 -7.44 1.86 4.73
CA LEU A 161 -6.62 1.03 5.63
C LEU A 161 -5.81 1.90 6.60
N PHE A 162 -5.05 2.86 6.08
CA PHE A 162 -4.17 3.71 6.88
C PHE A 162 -4.95 4.60 7.85
N ALA A 163 -6.02 5.24 7.38
CA ALA A 163 -6.84 6.10 8.22
C ALA A 163 -7.56 5.33 9.32
N ALA A 164 -8.13 4.15 9.01
CA ALA A 164 -8.83 3.33 9.98
C ALA A 164 -7.88 2.69 10.99
N LEU A 165 -6.72 2.19 10.54
CA LEU A 165 -5.75 1.55 11.43
C LEU A 165 -5.14 2.53 12.43
N ALA A 166 -5.05 3.80 12.08
CA ALA A 166 -4.61 4.86 12.98
C ALA A 166 -5.59 5.16 14.13
N GLN A 167 -6.84 4.73 14.02
CA GLN A 167 -7.84 4.85 15.09
C GLN A 167 -7.79 3.67 16.08
N VAL A 168 -7.05 2.60 15.75
CA VAL A 168 -6.87 1.46 16.66
C VAL A 168 -5.95 1.87 17.80
N SER A 169 -6.43 1.67 19.03
CA SER A 169 -5.74 2.06 20.25
C SER A 169 -4.43 1.30 20.46
N GLU A 170 -3.47 1.92 21.14
CA GLU A 170 -2.14 1.33 21.36
C GLU A 170 -2.18 0.03 22.17
N GLY A 171 -3.17 -0.09 23.07
CA GLY A 171 -3.38 -1.23 23.96
C GLY A 171 -4.12 -2.40 23.32
N ALA A 172 -4.58 -2.28 22.07
CA ALA A 172 -5.37 -3.30 21.40
C ALA A 172 -4.56 -4.55 20.98
N GLY A 173 -3.22 -4.47 21.03
CA GLY A 173 -2.33 -5.56 20.61
C GLY A 173 -2.38 -5.79 19.10
N LEU A 174 -2.10 -7.04 18.68
CA LEU A 174 -2.07 -7.43 17.26
C LEU A 174 -3.37 -8.05 16.74
N LEU A 175 -4.35 -8.33 17.61
CA LEU A 175 -5.59 -8.97 17.20
C LEU A 175 -6.39 -8.15 16.17
N PRO A 176 -6.51 -6.81 16.30
CA PRO A 176 -7.15 -5.99 15.26
C PRO A 176 -6.43 -6.08 13.90
N LEU A 177 -5.09 -6.17 13.91
CA LEU A 177 -4.31 -6.32 12.68
C LEU A 177 -4.53 -7.69 12.02
N ALA A 178 -4.67 -8.75 12.82
CA ALA A 178 -5.04 -10.08 12.31
C ALA A 178 -6.45 -10.07 11.69
N LEU A 179 -7.41 -9.44 12.36
CA LEU A 179 -8.77 -9.28 11.85
C LEU A 179 -8.79 -8.52 10.52
N ASN A 180 -8.01 -7.44 10.40
CA ASN A 180 -7.82 -6.70 9.16
C ASN A 180 -7.35 -7.61 8.01
N GLN A 181 -6.37 -8.48 8.24
CA GLN A 181 -5.86 -9.41 7.22
C GLN A 181 -6.91 -10.46 6.81
N LEU A 182 -7.62 -11.04 7.78
CA LEU A 182 -8.65 -12.04 7.50
C LEU A 182 -9.81 -11.44 6.70
N LEU A 183 -10.28 -10.26 7.10
CA LEU A 183 -11.35 -9.57 6.41
C LEU A 183 -10.93 -9.11 5.01
N ALA A 184 -9.67 -8.67 4.83
CA ALA A 184 -9.13 -8.39 3.52
C ALA A 184 -9.23 -9.60 2.58
N GLY A 185 -8.93 -10.80 3.07
CA GLY A 185 -9.12 -12.05 2.35
C GLY A 185 -10.59 -12.30 1.94
N VAL A 186 -11.52 -12.08 2.87
CA VAL A 186 -12.97 -12.20 2.60
C VAL A 186 -13.43 -11.21 1.53
N VAL A 187 -12.97 -9.95 1.63
CA VAL A 187 -13.30 -8.90 0.64
C VAL A 187 -12.73 -9.23 -0.73
N ILE A 188 -11.50 -9.72 -0.81
CA ILE A 188 -10.88 -10.18 -2.07
C ILE A 188 -11.73 -11.27 -2.71
N VAL A 189 -12.15 -12.28 -1.95
CA VAL A 189 -13.02 -13.36 -2.46
C VAL A 189 -14.36 -12.80 -2.91
N GLY A 190 -15.00 -11.95 -2.10
CA GLY A 190 -16.28 -11.34 -2.43
C GLY A 190 -16.23 -10.54 -3.74
N VAL A 191 -15.22 -9.68 -3.90
CA VAL A 191 -15.04 -8.90 -5.13
C VAL A 191 -14.68 -9.80 -6.31
N ALA A 192 -13.84 -10.81 -6.11
CA ALA A 192 -13.53 -11.76 -7.18
C ALA A 192 -14.78 -12.52 -7.66
N LEU A 193 -15.66 -12.94 -6.75
CA LEU A 193 -16.93 -13.58 -7.10
C LEU A 193 -17.86 -12.62 -7.85
N LEU A 194 -18.00 -11.37 -7.40
CA LEU A 194 -18.79 -10.34 -8.07
C LEU A 194 -18.30 -10.07 -9.50
N LEU A 195 -16.98 -10.05 -9.69
CA LEU A 195 -16.33 -9.83 -10.98
C LEU A 195 -16.12 -11.12 -11.79
N ARG A 196 -16.57 -12.27 -11.27
CA ARG A 196 -16.38 -13.61 -11.88
C ARG A 196 -14.93 -13.92 -12.24
N ALA A 197 -14.00 -13.46 -11.40
CA ALA A 197 -12.58 -13.67 -11.59
C ALA A 197 -12.10 -14.97 -10.91
N PRO A 198 -11.11 -15.68 -11.49
CA PRO A 198 -10.55 -16.88 -10.87
C PRO A 198 -9.75 -16.50 -9.63
N TRP A 199 -10.16 -16.93 -8.43
CA TRP A 199 -9.50 -16.56 -7.18
C TRP A 199 -8.90 -17.76 -6.42
N VAL A 200 -9.30 -18.99 -6.73
CA VAL A 200 -8.80 -20.19 -6.07
C VAL A 200 -7.32 -20.40 -6.43
N PRO A 201 -6.39 -20.50 -5.45
CA PRO A 201 -4.96 -20.65 -5.71
C PRO A 201 -4.62 -22.06 -6.20
N SER A 202 -4.77 -22.30 -7.51
CA SER A 202 -4.53 -23.59 -8.16
C SER A 202 -3.11 -23.77 -8.69
N THR A 203 -2.28 -22.72 -8.69
CA THR A 203 -0.91 -22.76 -9.24
C THR A 203 0.13 -22.50 -8.15
N ARG A 204 1.34 -23.05 -8.34
CA ARG A 204 2.48 -22.77 -7.45
C ARG A 204 2.85 -21.28 -7.39
N TRP A 205 2.63 -20.56 -8.49
CA TRP A 205 2.89 -19.12 -8.55
C TRP A 205 1.91 -18.35 -7.67
N ALA A 206 0.64 -18.76 -7.58
CA ALA A 206 -0.31 -18.11 -6.66
C ALA A 206 0.23 -18.08 -5.22
N TRP A 207 0.83 -19.17 -4.74
CA TRP A 207 1.39 -19.27 -3.39
C TRP A 207 2.62 -18.38 -3.14
N ALA A 208 3.30 -17.89 -4.17
CA ALA A 208 4.34 -16.89 -4.00
C ALA A 208 3.80 -15.54 -3.47
N GLY A 209 2.47 -15.33 -3.54
CA GLY A 209 1.78 -14.21 -2.89
C GLY A 209 1.96 -14.17 -1.37
N VAL A 210 2.20 -15.32 -0.72
CA VAL A 210 2.49 -15.39 0.74
C VAL A 210 3.65 -14.48 1.13
N VAL A 211 4.69 -14.40 0.30
CA VAL A 211 5.87 -13.54 0.56
C VAL A 211 5.46 -12.06 0.56
N SER A 212 4.67 -11.64 -0.43
CA SER A 212 4.11 -10.28 -0.45
C SER A 212 3.21 -10.00 0.74
N GLY A 213 2.43 -11.00 1.16
CA GLY A 213 1.59 -10.94 2.34
C GLY A 213 2.35 -10.71 3.64
N VAL A 214 3.43 -11.46 3.85
CA VAL A 214 4.31 -11.33 5.01
C VAL A 214 4.94 -9.93 5.04
N LEU A 215 5.50 -9.47 3.92
CA LEU A 215 6.09 -8.14 3.80
C LEU A 215 5.04 -7.04 4.03
N GLY A 216 3.84 -7.18 3.45
CA GLY A 216 2.73 -6.26 3.62
C GLY A 216 2.21 -6.21 5.06
N ALA A 217 2.15 -7.34 5.77
CA ALA A 217 1.76 -7.38 7.17
C ALA A 217 2.81 -6.72 8.07
N ILE A 218 4.10 -6.94 7.80
CA ILE A 218 5.21 -6.23 8.47
C ILE A 218 5.08 -4.73 8.23
N ALA A 219 4.86 -4.31 6.98
CA ALA A 219 4.69 -2.91 6.63
C ALA A 219 3.49 -2.27 7.35
N THR A 220 2.35 -2.95 7.36
CA THR A 220 1.13 -2.50 8.06
C THR A 220 1.37 -2.36 9.56
N GLY A 221 2.06 -3.32 10.18
CA GLY A 221 2.41 -3.26 11.61
C GLY A 221 3.38 -2.11 11.92
N LEU A 222 4.42 -1.92 11.10
CA LEU A 222 5.35 -0.80 11.24
C LEU A 222 4.65 0.56 11.09
N PHE A 223 3.74 0.67 10.12
CA PHE A 223 2.91 1.87 9.93
C PHE A 223 2.04 2.12 11.17
N GLN A 224 1.37 1.11 11.70
CA GLN A 224 0.55 1.25 12.92
C GLN A 224 1.36 1.73 14.11
N VAL A 225 2.59 1.24 14.29
CA VAL A 225 3.49 1.72 15.35
C VAL A 225 3.95 3.16 15.07
N ALA A 226 4.17 3.52 13.79
CA ALA A 226 4.57 4.86 13.40
C ALA A 226 3.49 5.92 13.66
N THR A 227 2.20 5.56 13.61
CA THR A 227 1.07 6.49 13.83
C THR A 227 0.77 6.78 15.30
N ARG A 228 1.25 5.96 16.23
CA ARG A 228 1.02 6.09 17.69
C ARG A 228 1.43 7.45 18.26
N GLY A 229 2.43 8.10 17.66
CA GLY A 229 2.87 9.43 18.06
C GLY A 229 1.97 10.60 17.65
N GLY A 230 0.74 10.38 17.17
CA GLY A 230 -0.17 11.46 16.76
C GLY A 230 0.18 12.12 15.42
N HIS A 231 0.85 11.36 14.56
CA HIS A 231 1.38 11.85 13.28
C HIS A 231 0.84 10.99 12.12
N LEU A 232 -0.48 10.80 12.04
CA LEU A 232 -1.10 9.99 10.99
C LEU A 232 -0.73 10.53 9.61
N THR A 233 -0.86 11.83 9.42
CA THR A 233 -0.58 12.48 8.13
C THR A 233 0.87 12.23 7.70
N VAL A 234 1.83 12.44 8.59
CA VAL A 234 3.27 12.26 8.31
C VAL A 234 3.59 10.80 8.00
N ALA A 235 3.13 9.89 8.85
CA ALA A 235 3.39 8.47 8.68
C ALA A 235 2.77 7.95 7.38
N ALA A 236 1.55 8.36 7.04
CA ALA A 236 0.87 7.95 5.81
C ALA A 236 1.56 8.50 4.57
N VAL A 237 1.99 9.76 4.59
CA VAL A 237 2.70 10.38 3.46
C VAL A 237 4.00 9.67 3.17
N ILE A 238 4.82 9.40 4.19
CA ILE A 238 6.09 8.69 4.03
C ILE A 238 5.86 7.24 3.61
N THR A 239 4.92 6.53 4.24
CA THR A 239 4.63 5.13 3.90
C THR A 239 4.12 5.00 2.46
N SER A 240 3.28 5.92 1.99
CA SER A 240 2.77 5.95 0.61
C SER A 240 3.81 6.25 -0.46
N LEU A 241 5.08 6.48 -0.09
CA LEU A 241 6.20 6.53 -1.03
C LEU A 241 6.68 5.12 -1.44
N TYR A 242 6.01 4.05 -1.00
CA TYR A 242 6.27 2.68 -1.45
C TYR A 242 6.38 2.50 -2.98
N PRO A 243 5.66 3.24 -3.87
CA PRO A 243 5.84 3.09 -5.31
C PRO A 243 7.25 3.47 -5.79
N ALA A 244 7.93 4.40 -5.10
CA ALA A 244 9.31 4.76 -5.40
C ALA A 244 10.25 3.56 -5.19
N VAL A 245 10.00 2.77 -4.14
CA VAL A 245 10.76 1.54 -3.86
C VAL A 245 10.49 0.49 -4.93
N THR A 246 9.22 0.31 -5.32
CA THR A 246 8.84 -0.60 -6.42
C THR A 246 9.54 -0.25 -7.73
N VAL A 247 9.57 1.03 -8.09
CA VAL A 247 10.25 1.52 -9.32
C VAL A 247 11.77 1.35 -9.24
N LEU A 248 12.38 1.65 -8.08
CA LEU A 248 13.82 1.44 -7.88
C LEU A 248 14.20 -0.04 -8.01
N LEU A 249 13.38 -0.95 -7.47
CA LEU A 249 13.59 -2.39 -7.61
C LEU A 249 13.44 -2.85 -9.07
N ALA A 250 12.43 -2.34 -9.80
CA ALA A 250 12.28 -2.62 -11.22
C ALA A 250 13.48 -2.12 -12.04
N ALA A 251 13.92 -0.89 -11.81
CA ALA A 251 15.08 -0.32 -12.48
C ALA A 251 16.38 -1.10 -12.20
N THR A 252 16.59 -1.53 -10.95
CA THR A 252 17.85 -2.19 -10.55
C THR A 252 17.88 -3.68 -10.87
N LEU A 253 16.79 -4.41 -10.61
CA LEU A 253 16.72 -5.87 -10.77
C LEU A 253 16.29 -6.29 -12.18
N LEU A 254 15.34 -5.57 -12.78
CA LEU A 254 14.86 -5.86 -14.14
C LEU A 254 15.62 -5.08 -15.22
N ARG A 255 16.51 -4.15 -14.80
CA ARG A 255 17.28 -3.27 -15.68
C ARG A 255 16.41 -2.42 -16.60
N GLU A 256 15.24 -2.04 -16.11
CA GLU A 256 14.38 -1.08 -16.79
C GLU A 256 15.03 0.31 -16.79
N ARG A 257 14.87 1.04 -17.90
CA ARG A 257 15.46 2.37 -18.04
C ARG A 257 14.66 3.39 -17.23
N VAL A 258 15.31 4.02 -16.26
CA VAL A 258 14.74 5.15 -15.52
C VAL A 258 14.73 6.38 -16.41
N HIS A 259 13.54 6.90 -16.71
CA HIS A 259 13.40 8.11 -17.50
C HIS A 259 13.72 9.35 -16.65
N PRO A 260 14.25 10.45 -17.23
CA PRO A 260 14.55 11.68 -16.48
C PRO A 260 13.40 12.21 -15.61
N LEU A 261 12.15 12.05 -16.05
CA LEU A 261 10.97 12.43 -15.26
C LEU A 261 10.77 11.54 -14.02
N GLN A 262 11.05 10.24 -14.12
CA GLN A 262 10.99 9.33 -12.97
C GLN A 262 12.12 9.65 -11.98
N ALA A 263 13.33 9.94 -12.48
CA ALA A 263 14.45 10.38 -11.65
C ALA A 263 14.13 11.70 -10.93
N ALA A 264 13.50 12.66 -11.61
CA ALA A 264 13.02 13.89 -11.00
C ALA A 264 11.95 13.62 -9.93
N GLY A 265 11.02 12.69 -10.20
CA GLY A 265 10.03 12.23 -9.22
C GLY A 265 10.67 11.61 -7.98
N LEU A 266 11.67 10.74 -8.15
CA LEU A 266 12.43 10.13 -7.04
C LEU A 266 13.16 11.18 -6.20
N ALA A 267 13.80 12.16 -6.85
CA ALA A 267 14.42 13.29 -6.16
C ALA A 267 13.40 14.13 -5.38
N LEU A 268 12.21 14.34 -5.95
CA LEU A 268 11.12 15.05 -5.29
C LEU A 268 10.55 14.26 -4.10
N CYS A 269 10.47 12.93 -4.20
CA CYS A 269 10.11 12.05 -3.07
C CYS A 269 11.13 12.19 -1.94
N ALA A 270 12.43 12.15 -2.24
CA ALA A 270 13.47 12.35 -1.24
C ALA A 270 13.36 13.73 -0.57
N THR A 271 13.08 14.77 -1.36
CA THR A 271 12.86 16.14 -0.85
C THR A 271 11.63 16.20 0.06
N ALA A 272 10.51 15.58 -0.33
CA ALA A 272 9.31 15.50 0.47
C ALA A 272 9.55 14.79 1.81
N VAL A 273 10.28 13.66 1.81
CA VAL A 273 10.69 12.96 3.04
C VAL A 273 11.49 13.87 3.95
N VAL A 274 12.50 14.58 3.43
CA VAL A 274 13.33 15.48 4.22
C VAL A 274 12.48 16.58 4.83
N LEU A 275 11.63 17.25 4.05
CA LEU A 275 10.74 18.31 4.55
C LEU A 275 9.82 17.80 5.66
N VAL A 276 9.16 16.65 5.45
CA VAL A 276 8.29 16.04 6.44
C VAL A 276 9.05 15.59 7.69
N ALA A 277 10.32 15.17 7.56
CA ALA A 277 11.13 14.71 8.68
C ALA A 277 11.72 15.87 9.52
N THR A 278 11.96 17.03 8.89
CA THR A 278 12.58 18.19 9.55
C THR A 278 11.59 19.24 10.06
N GLY A 279 10.32 19.16 9.65
CA GLY A 279 9.26 20.11 10.01
C GLY A 279 8.31 19.55 11.04
#